data_AF-A0A2N8M6M0-F1
#
_entry.id   AF-A0A2N8M6M0-F1
#
_cell.length_a   1.000
_cell.length_b   1.000
_cell.length_c   1.000
_cell.angle_alpha   90.00
_cell.angle_beta   90.00
_cell.angle_gamma   90.00
#
_symmetry.space_group_name_H-M   'P 1'
#
loop_
_entity.id
_entity.type
_entity.pdbx_description
1 polymer ?
#
loop_
_entity_poly.entity_id
_entity_poly.type
_entity_poly.pdbx_seq_one_letter_code
_entity_poly.pdbx_strand_id
1 'polypeptide(L)' 'MVECNHWGGEEPYDKERAEQIRKAVEKARCDSLDSEEQALERKYKGNKKILDAVGKAKELVT' A
#
# COMPACT_ATOMS: atom_id res chain seq x y z
N MET A 1 2.26 -3.21 3.54
CA MET A 1 2.20 -4.18 2.41
C MET A 1 1.43 -5.43 2.77
N VAL A 2 1.89 -6.28 3.69
CA VAL A 2 1.17 -7.54 4.04
C VAL A 2 -0.28 -7.31 4.47
N GLU A 3 -0.53 -6.31 5.31
CA GLU A 3 -1.89 -5.94 5.74
C GLU A 3 -2.78 -5.51 4.56
N CYS A 4 -2.27 -4.68 3.63
CA CYS A 4 -3.07 -4.24 2.48
C CYS A 4 -3.46 -5.40 1.57
N ASN A 5 -2.56 -6.35 1.36
CA ASN A 5 -2.84 -7.55 0.58
C ASN A 5 -3.81 -8.50 1.31
N HIS A 6 -3.72 -8.57 2.64
CA HIS A 6 -4.62 -9.39 3.45
C HIS A 6 -6.05 -8.86 3.43
N TRP A 7 -6.23 -7.56 3.67
CA TRP A 7 -7.56 -6.94 3.75
C TRP A 7 -8.18 -6.64 2.38
N GLY A 8 -7.38 -6.43 1.34
CA GLY A 8 -7.86 -6.09 -0.01
C GLY A 8 -8.59 -7.23 -0.74
N GLY A 9 -8.48 -8.47 -0.26
CA GLY A 9 -9.21 -9.63 -0.81
C GLY A 9 -10.41 -10.08 0.03
N GLU A 10 -10.70 -9.41 1.15
CA GLU A 10 -11.81 -9.78 2.02
C GLU A 10 -13.08 -9.00 1.69
N GLU A 11 -14.11 -9.73 1.23
CA GLU A 11 -15.46 -9.17 1.11
C GLU A 11 -16.18 -9.20 2.47
N PRO A 12 -16.77 -8.09 2.92
CA PRO A 12 -17.52 -8.06 4.17
C PRO A 12 -18.82 -8.85 4.03
N TYR A 13 -19.04 -9.81 4.92
CA TYR A 13 -20.30 -10.56 5.00
C TYR A 13 -21.33 -9.90 5.92
N ASP A 14 -20.92 -8.97 6.78
CA ASP A 14 -21.79 -8.14 7.60
C ASP A 14 -21.19 -6.76 7.91
N LYS A 15 -21.95 -5.93 8.62
CA LYS A 15 -21.57 -4.55 8.95
C LYS A 15 -20.41 -4.48 9.95
N GLU A 16 -20.31 -5.42 10.88
CA GLU A 16 -19.22 -5.44 11.87
C GLU A 16 -17.90 -5.76 11.17
N ARG A 17 -17.91 -6.77 10.30
CA ARG A 17 -16.75 -7.15 9.49
C ARG A 17 -16.33 -6.02 8.55
N ALA A 18 -17.28 -5.33 7.92
CA ALA A 18 -16.97 -4.16 7.09
C ALA A 18 -16.22 -3.06 7.88
N GLU A 19 -16.61 -2.81 9.14
CA GLU A 19 -15.94 -1.83 9.97
C GLU A 19 -14.53 -2.27 10.40
N GLN A 20 -14.34 -3.57 10.69
CA GLN A 20 -13.04 -4.14 11.00
C GLN A 20 -12.07 -4.00 9.82
N ILE A 21 -12.50 -4.40 8.62
CA ILE A 21 -11.73 -4.29 7.38
C ILE A 21 -11.36 -2.83 7.14
N ARG A 22 -12.32 -1.90 7.21
CA ARG A 22 -12.07 -0.46 7.00
C ARG A 22 -11.02 0.09 7.96
N LYS A 23 -11.15 -0.20 9.26
CA LYS A 23 -10.19 0.27 10.28
C LYS A 23 -8.80 -0.30 10.04
N ALA A 24 -8.71 -1.56 9.59
CA ALA A 24 -7.44 -2.20 9.33
C ALA A 24 -6.75 -1.61 8.08
N VAL A 25 -7.49 -1.39 7.00
CA VAL A 25 -7.02 -0.71 5.77
C VAL A 25 -6.55 0.72 6.08
N GLU A 26 -7.34 1.48 6.85
CA GLU A 26 -7.00 2.85 7.27
C GLU A 26 -5.74 2.87 8.13
N LYS A 27 -5.63 1.97 9.12
CA LYS A 27 -4.45 1.84 9.97
C LYS A 27 -3.20 1.44 9.18
N ALA A 28 -3.36 0.57 8.18
CA ALA A 28 -2.29 0.16 7.29
C ALA A 28 -1.92 1.23 6.24
N ARG A 29 -2.71 2.32 6.15
CA ARG A 29 -2.54 3.43 5.21
C ARG A 29 -2.44 2.96 3.76
N CYS A 30 -3.21 1.95 3.39
CA CYS A 30 -3.16 1.37 2.05
C CYS A 30 -3.47 2.40 0.96
N ASP A 31 -4.34 3.37 1.27
CA ASP A 31 -4.73 4.45 0.37
C ASP A 31 -3.60 5.46 0.09
N SER A 32 -2.55 5.51 0.94
CA SER A 32 -1.43 6.43 0.73
C SER A 32 -0.29 5.87 -0.09
N LEU A 33 -0.30 4.56 -0.42
CA LEU A 33 0.83 3.88 -1.06
C LEU A 33 1.28 4.56 -2.36
N ASP A 34 0.34 4.90 -3.25
CA ASP A 34 0.64 5.59 -4.52
C ASP A 34 1.27 6.98 -4.28
N SER A 35 0.74 7.74 -3.32
CA SER A 35 1.24 9.07 -3.00
C SER A 35 2.64 9.02 -2.36
N GLU A 36 2.90 7.99 -1.56
CA GLU A 36 4.18 7.73 -0.90
C GLU A 36 5.23 7.27 -1.90
N GLU A 37 4.86 6.41 -2.86
CA GLU A 37 5.72 6.03 -4.00
C GLU A 37 6.16 7.26 -4.78
N GLN A 38 5.22 8.08 -5.23
CA GLN A 38 5.56 9.30 -5.98
C GLN A 38 6.41 10.28 -5.16
N ALA A 39 6.19 10.36 -3.85
CA ALA A 39 7.02 11.18 -2.98
C ALA A 39 8.47 10.67 -2.91
N LEU A 40 8.66 9.35 -2.87
CA LEU A 40 9.99 8.72 -2.93
C LEU A 40 10.65 8.94 -4.29
N GLU A 41 9.92 8.78 -5.40
CA GLU A 41 10.44 9.02 -6.74
C GLU A 41 10.89 10.47 -6.93
N ARG A 42 10.09 11.45 -6.46
CA ARG A 42 10.46 12.87 -6.50
C ARG A 42 11.71 13.16 -5.64
N LYS A 43 11.76 12.62 -4.42
CA LYS A 43 12.87 12.82 -3.49
C LYS A 43 14.19 12.23 -4.00
N TYR A 44 14.12 11.11 -4.73
CA TYR A 44 15.29 10.35 -5.17
C TYR A 44 15.47 10.32 -6.69
N LYS A 45 14.92 11.29 -7.43
CA LYS A 45 14.92 11.37 -8.91
C LYS A 45 16.29 11.14 -9.59
N GLY A 46 17.40 11.44 -8.92
CA GLY A 46 18.76 11.22 -9.44
C GLY A 46 19.47 9.96 -8.92
N ASN A 47 18.85 9.18 -8.04
CA ASN A 47 19.45 8.01 -7.41
C ASN A 47 18.84 6.72 -7.97
N LYS A 48 19.44 6.22 -9.06
CA LYS A 48 19.00 5.00 -9.75
C LYS A 48 18.84 3.80 -8.81
N LYS A 49 19.75 3.61 -7.85
CA LYS A 49 19.70 2.48 -6.91
C LYS A 49 18.44 2.52 -6.04
N ILE A 50 18.05 3.70 -5.58
CA ILE A 50 16.83 3.86 -4.76
C ILE A 50 15.58 3.71 -5.63
N LEU A 51 15.57 4.31 -6.82
CA LEU A 51 14.44 4.18 -7.74
C LEU A 51 14.22 2.72 -8.17
N ASP A 52 15.28 1.96 -8.44
CA ASP A 52 15.18 0.53 -8.74
C ASP A 52 14.61 -0.25 -7.53
N ALA A 53 14.94 0.14 -6.31
CA ALA A 53 14.40 -0.49 -5.10
C ALA A 53 12.91 -0.16 -4.88
N VAL A 54 12.51 1.08 -5.16
CA VAL A 54 11.09 1.49 -5.13
C VAL A 54 10.29 0.73 -6.19
N GLY A 55 10.80 0.63 -7.42
CA GLY A 55 10.17 -0.13 -8.49
C GLY A 55 10.00 -1.61 -8.14
N LYS A 56 11.02 -2.26 -7.60
CA LYS A 56 10.92 -3.66 -7.13
C LYS A 56 9.92 -3.83 -6.00
N ALA A 57 9.81 -2.86 -5.09
CA ALA A 57 8.83 -2.93 -4.02
C ALA A 57 7.39 -2.89 -4.56
N LYS A 58 7.15 -2.12 -5.63
CA LYS A 58 5.84 -2.04 -6.32
C LYS A 58 5.42 -3.36 -6.97
N GLU A 59 6.36 -4.08 -7.59
CA GLU A 59 6.09 -5.38 -8.21
C GLU A 59 5.66 -6.47 -7.20
N LEU A 60 5.93 -6.27 -5.90
CA LEU A 60 5.53 -7.21 -4.84
C LEU A 60 4.09 -6.96 -4.32
N VAL A 61 3.41 -5.92 -4.81
CA VAL A 61 2.03 -5.53 -4.42
C VAL A 61 1.04 -5.55 -5.58
N THR A 62 1.50 -5.81 -6.80
CA THR A 62 0.65 -5.99 -8.00
C THR A 62 0.39 -7.46 -8.24
#